data_AF-A0A0B1PB51-F1
#
_entry.id   AF-A0A0B1PB51-F1
#
_cell.length_a   1.000
_cell.length_b   1.000
_cell.length_c   1.000
_cell.angle_alpha   90.00
_cell.angle_beta   90.00
_cell.angle_gamma   90.00
#
_symmetry.space_group_name_H-M   'P 1'
#
loop_
_entity.id
_entity.type
_entity.pdbx_description
1 polymer ?
#
loop_
_entity_poly.entity_id
_entity_poly.type
_entity_poly.pdbx_seq_one_letter_code
_entity_poly.pdbx_strand_id
1 'polypeptide(L)'
;MANTDKLPKDTIPDTNDDSIVIPSGGIKIGGITFASHGDLKTSYKEASRKTEVWTLSERINNIEKLVPIPKLTTNNWKFWHESVKRLIHLTKTSVVFFANSPFTDATIMWSAWWISKLREAAPHIKTSLSESPLSLLTAIVSESLIASHANLMFITQPHLIISC
;
A
#
# COMPACT_ATOMS: atom_id res chain seq x y z
N MET A 1 -43.43 49.19 10.49
CA MET A 1 -42.07 48.85 10.97
C MET A 1 -42.12 47.44 11.53
N ALA A 2 -41.60 46.45 10.80
CA ALA A 2 -41.41 45.10 11.29
C ALA A 2 -39.99 44.69 10.88
N ASN A 3 -39.12 44.50 11.87
CA ASN A 3 -37.73 44.15 11.68
C ASN A 3 -37.64 42.62 11.68
N THR A 4 -37.21 42.04 10.56
CA THR A 4 -36.93 40.61 10.44
C THR A 4 -35.52 40.35 10.97
N ASP A 5 -35.41 39.80 12.18
CA ASP A 5 -34.15 39.27 12.68
C ASP A 5 -33.76 38.04 11.86
N LYS A 6 -32.76 38.24 10.99
CA LYS A 6 -32.01 37.17 10.33
C LYS A 6 -31.14 36.49 11.40
N LEU A 7 -31.53 35.28 11.79
CA LEU A 7 -30.69 34.37 12.55
C LEU A 7 -29.37 34.10 11.78
N PRO A 8 -28.19 34.14 12.42
CA PRO A 8 -26.92 33.91 11.76
C PRO A 8 -26.87 32.48 11.19
N LYS A 9 -26.48 32.40 9.92
CA LYS A 9 -26.17 31.14 9.25
C LYS A 9 -24.92 30.60 9.92
N ASP A 10 -25.05 29.56 10.73
CA ASP A 10 -23.93 28.87 11.34
C ASP A 10 -22.94 28.46 10.26
N THR A 11 -21.83 29.20 10.21
CA THR A 11 -20.65 28.86 9.43
C THR A 11 -20.14 27.57 10.03
N ILE A 12 -20.45 26.45 9.37
CA ILE A 12 -19.77 25.17 9.60
C ILE A 12 -18.27 25.48 9.49
N PRO A 13 -17.47 25.24 10.54
CA PRO A 13 -16.03 25.37 10.41
C PRO A 13 -15.62 24.33 9.39
N ASP A 14 -15.16 24.82 8.24
CA ASP A 14 -14.44 24.04 7.26
C ASP A 14 -13.13 23.64 7.94
N THR A 15 -13.17 22.53 8.69
CA THR A 15 -12.00 21.89 9.28
C THR A 15 -11.21 21.30 8.11
N ASN A 16 -10.52 22.18 7.39
CA ASN A 16 -9.25 21.86 6.76
C ASN A 16 -8.30 21.50 7.90
N ASP A 17 -8.38 20.24 8.33
CA ASP A 17 -7.37 19.60 9.16
C ASP A 17 -6.12 19.44 8.29
N ASP A 18 -5.43 20.55 8.07
CA ASP A 18 -4.15 20.68 7.37
C ASP A 18 -2.97 20.20 8.23
N SER A 19 -3.21 19.42 9.29
CA SER A 19 -2.15 18.94 10.19
C SER A 19 -1.51 17.61 9.76
N ILE A 20 -2.09 16.90 8.77
CA ILE A 20 -1.53 15.61 8.33
C ILE A 20 -0.34 15.84 7.40
N VAL A 21 0.85 15.64 7.95
CA VAL A 21 2.11 15.65 7.20
C VAL A 21 2.21 14.36 6.37
N ILE A 22 1.70 14.42 5.14
CA ILE A 22 1.91 13.36 4.15
C ILE A 22 3.37 13.42 3.68
N PRO A 23 4.14 12.32 3.73
CA PRO A 23 5.54 12.32 3.35
C PRO A 23 5.71 12.76 1.89
N SER A 24 6.60 13.73 1.66
CA SER A 24 6.92 14.26 0.33
C SER A 24 7.48 13.20 -0.62
N GLY A 25 8.09 12.15 -0.07
CA GLY A 25 8.65 11.03 -0.83
C GLY A 25 7.65 9.94 -1.23
N GLY A 26 6.40 9.97 -0.74
CA GLY A 26 5.45 8.87 -0.93
C GLY A 26 5.80 7.61 -0.12
N ILE A 27 5.37 6.44 -0.60
CA ILE A 27 5.65 5.14 0.02
C ILE A 27 6.89 4.52 -0.62
N LYS A 28 8.00 4.50 0.12
CA LYS A 28 9.28 3.95 -0.30
C LYS A 28 9.72 2.81 0.62
N ILE A 29 10.10 1.67 0.04
CA ILE A 29 10.52 0.47 0.76
C ILE A 29 11.75 -0.09 0.02
N GLY A 30 12.88 -0.27 0.73
CA GLY A 30 14.10 -0.83 0.13
C GLY A 30 14.60 -0.05 -1.11
N GLY A 31 14.39 1.27 -1.16
CA GLY A 31 14.74 2.10 -2.32
C GLY A 31 13.71 2.10 -3.47
N ILE A 32 12.67 1.27 -3.39
CA ILE A 32 11.60 1.16 -4.40
C ILE A 32 10.44 2.07 -4.01
N THR A 33 9.91 2.83 -4.98
CA THR A 33 8.73 3.69 -4.78
C THR A 33 7.46 2.96 -5.22
N PHE A 34 6.61 2.59 -4.26
CA PHE A 34 5.33 1.91 -4.49
C PHE A 34 4.17 2.87 -4.73
N ALA A 35 4.21 4.06 -4.12
CA ALA A 35 3.22 5.10 -4.34
C ALA A 35 3.90 6.47 -4.26
N SER A 36 3.53 7.37 -5.16
CA SER A 36 3.99 8.77 -5.12
C SER A 36 3.29 9.55 -4.00
N HIS A 37 3.77 10.75 -3.70
CA HIS A 37 3.07 11.68 -2.82
C HIS A 37 1.65 12.00 -3.32
N GLY A 38 1.46 12.13 -4.65
CA GLY A 38 0.15 12.38 -5.26
C GLY A 38 -0.81 11.21 -5.08
N ASP A 39 -0.33 9.97 -5.23
CA ASP A 39 -1.12 8.76 -4.96
C ASP A 39 -1.55 8.73 -3.50
N LEU A 40 -0.62 9.00 -2.58
CA LEU A 40 -0.88 8.99 -1.15
C LEU A 40 -1.88 10.06 -0.74
N LYS A 41 -1.74 11.29 -1.25
CA LYS A 41 -2.71 12.37 -1.02
C LYS A 41 -4.10 12.03 -1.56
N THR A 42 -4.17 11.41 -2.73
CA THR A 42 -5.45 11.00 -3.33
C THR A 42 -6.10 9.88 -2.53
N SER A 43 -5.32 8.89 -2.12
CA SER A 43 -5.79 7.77 -1.29
C SER A 43 -6.27 8.23 0.08
N TYR A 44 -5.57 9.19 0.70
CA TYR A 44 -5.99 9.79 1.96
C TYR A 44 -7.35 10.47 1.83
N LYS A 45 -7.53 11.32 0.81
CA LYS A 45 -8.81 11.95 0.52
C LYS A 45 -9.92 10.92 0.29
N GLU A 46 -9.62 9.84 -0.42
CA GLU A 46 -10.58 8.76 -0.68
C GLU A 46 -10.99 8.05 0.62
N ALA A 47 -10.04 7.77 1.51
CA ALA A 47 -10.29 7.14 2.82
C ALA A 47 -11.14 8.00 3.75
N SER A 48 -11.04 9.32 3.64
CA SER A 48 -11.83 10.28 4.41
C SER A 48 -13.25 10.50 3.86
N ARG A 49 -13.56 10.02 2.64
CA ARG A 49 -14.91 10.09 2.11
C ARG A 49 -15.81 9.12 2.86
N LYS A 50 -17.01 9.55 3.19
CA LYS A 50 -18.09 8.70 3.71
C LYS A 50 -18.71 7.84 2.60
N THR A 51 -17.87 7.05 1.93
CA THR A 51 -18.28 6.08 0.92
C THR A 51 -18.65 4.79 1.62
N GLU A 52 -19.75 4.16 1.22
CA GLU A 52 -20.15 2.86 1.75
C GLU A 52 -19.06 1.80 1.49
N VAL A 53 -18.75 1.01 2.51
CA VAL A 53 -17.72 -0.05 2.45
C VAL A 53 -18.01 -1.07 1.34
N TRP A 54 -19.29 -1.36 1.07
CA TRP A 54 -19.69 -2.25 -0.01
C TRP A 54 -19.23 -1.75 -1.39
N THR A 55 -19.44 -0.46 -1.68
CA THR A 55 -19.02 0.16 -2.94
C THR A 55 -17.50 0.12 -3.11
N LEU A 56 -16.76 0.40 -2.03
CA LEU A 56 -15.30 0.33 -2.05
C LEU A 56 -14.80 -1.11 -2.29
N SER A 57 -15.44 -2.09 -1.65
CA SER A 57 -15.12 -3.51 -1.79
C SER A 57 -15.36 -4.00 -3.23
N GLU A 58 -16.50 -3.64 -3.82
CA GLU A 58 -16.83 -4.00 -5.20
C GLU A 58 -15.82 -3.40 -6.18
N ARG A 59 -15.49 -2.12 -6.02
CA ARG A 59 -14.47 -1.45 -6.85
C ARG A 59 -13.11 -2.16 -6.76
N ILE A 60 -12.66 -2.51 -5.56
CA ILE A 60 -11.38 -3.20 -5.35
C ILE A 60 -11.42 -4.59 -6.01
N ASN A 61 -12.48 -5.35 -5.79
CA ASN A 61 -12.64 -6.69 -6.38
C ASN A 61 -12.66 -6.64 -7.92
N ASN A 62 -13.30 -5.63 -8.51
CA ASN A 62 -13.33 -5.47 -9.96
C ASN A 62 -11.96 -5.11 -10.54
N ILE A 63 -11.20 -4.25 -9.86
CA ILE A 63 -9.83 -3.91 -10.28
C ILE A 63 -8.89 -5.10 -10.12
N GLU A 64 -9.00 -5.85 -9.02
CA GLU A 64 -8.17 -7.04 -8.76
C GLU A 64 -8.32 -8.09 -9.87
N LYS A 65 -9.54 -8.31 -10.37
CA LYS A 65 -9.78 -9.22 -11.50
C LYS A 65 -9.05 -8.80 -12.78
N LEU A 66 -8.83 -7.49 -12.96
CA LEU A 66 -8.12 -6.94 -14.13
C LEU A 66 -6.60 -6.92 -13.93
N VAL A 67 -6.16 -6.68 -12.69
CA VAL A 67 -4.76 -6.56 -12.32
C VAL A 67 -4.50 -7.43 -11.08
N PRO A 68 -4.45 -8.76 -11.24
CA PRO A 68 -4.18 -9.65 -10.12
C PRO A 68 -2.72 -9.53 -9.69
N ILE A 69 -2.47 -9.76 -8.41
CA ILE A 69 -1.10 -9.90 -7.91
C ILE A 69 -0.67 -11.34 -8.18
N PRO A 70 0.38 -11.59 -8.98
CA PRO A 70 0.87 -12.94 -9.21
C PRO A 70 1.44 -13.52 -7.91
N LYS A 71 1.52 -14.85 -7.81
CA LYS A 71 2.32 -15.48 -6.75
C LYS A 71 3.79 -15.14 -6.96
N LEU A 72 4.46 -14.71 -5.91
CA LEU A 72 5.87 -14.34 -5.92
C LEU A 72 6.74 -15.60 -6.04
N THR A 73 7.63 -15.57 -7.02
CA THR A 73 8.70 -16.54 -7.24
C THR A 73 10.03 -15.80 -7.40
N THR A 74 11.15 -16.51 -7.30
CA THR A 74 12.49 -15.94 -7.44
C THR A 74 12.72 -15.22 -8.77
N ASN A 75 12.04 -15.65 -9.84
CA ASN A 75 12.27 -15.18 -11.20
C ASN A 75 11.25 -14.13 -11.68
N ASN A 76 10.16 -13.89 -10.94
CA ASN A 76 9.10 -12.98 -11.37
C ASN A 76 9.01 -11.69 -10.54
N TRP A 77 10.01 -11.41 -9.69
CA TRP A 77 10.04 -10.25 -8.79
C TRP A 77 9.61 -8.95 -9.47
N LYS A 78 10.21 -8.62 -10.63
CA LYS A 78 9.89 -7.39 -11.37
C LYS A 78 8.41 -7.30 -11.75
N PHE A 79 7.83 -8.39 -12.24
CA PHE A 79 6.43 -8.47 -12.63
C PHE A 79 5.49 -8.38 -11.41
N TRP A 80 5.86 -9.06 -10.32
CA TRP A 80 5.15 -8.98 -9.04
C TRP A 80 5.08 -7.55 -8.52
N HIS A 81 6.23 -6.89 -8.43
CA HIS A 81 6.36 -5.52 -7.96
C HIS A 81 5.52 -4.53 -8.81
N GLU A 82 5.59 -4.63 -10.14
CA GLU A 82 4.80 -3.76 -11.02
C GLU A 82 3.29 -4.00 -10.86
N SER A 83 2.89 -5.25 -10.64
CA SER A 83 1.48 -5.61 -10.39
C SER A 83 0.97 -4.98 -9.09
N VAL A 84 1.76 -5.04 -8.00
CA VAL A 84 1.42 -4.40 -6.73
C VAL A 84 1.30 -2.89 -6.89
N LYS A 85 2.29 -2.25 -7.52
CA LYS A 85 2.30 -0.80 -7.76
C LYS A 85 1.09 -0.34 -8.57
N ARG A 86 0.77 -1.07 -9.65
CA ARG A 86 -0.39 -0.78 -10.50
C ARG A 86 -1.69 -0.93 -9.73
N LEU A 87 -1.82 -1.98 -8.92
CA LEU A 87 -3.02 -2.21 -8.13
C LEU A 87 -3.23 -1.11 -7.09
N ILE A 88 -2.19 -0.74 -6.32
CA ILE A 88 -2.20 0.39 -5.37
C ILE A 88 -2.73 1.67 -6.02
N HIS A 89 -2.21 2.00 -7.21
CA HIS A 89 -2.58 3.21 -7.93
C HIS A 89 -4.05 3.20 -8.37
N LEU A 90 -4.52 2.10 -8.98
CA LEU A 90 -5.88 1.99 -9.51
C LEU A 90 -6.94 1.95 -8.40
N THR A 91 -6.67 1.22 -7.32
CA THR A 91 -7.59 1.12 -6.17
C THR A 91 -7.58 2.41 -5.34
N LYS A 92 -6.53 3.23 -5.43
CA LYS A 92 -6.29 4.41 -4.59
C LYS A 92 -6.22 4.04 -3.11
N THR A 93 -5.53 2.96 -2.79
CA THR A 93 -5.44 2.41 -1.42
C THR A 93 -4.04 2.57 -0.82
N SER A 94 -3.17 3.40 -1.40
CA SER A 94 -1.79 3.57 -0.90
C SER A 94 -1.71 4.04 0.56
N VAL A 95 -2.77 4.66 1.09
CA VAL A 95 -2.81 5.15 2.47
C VAL A 95 -2.66 4.05 3.52
N VAL A 96 -3.04 2.80 3.23
CA VAL A 96 -2.87 1.70 4.20
C VAL A 96 -1.40 1.29 4.40
N PHE A 97 -0.53 1.72 3.49
CA PHE A 97 0.91 1.54 3.60
C PHE A 97 1.59 2.76 4.26
N PHE A 98 0.81 3.73 4.72
CA PHE A 98 1.33 4.88 5.46
C PHE A 98 1.28 4.59 6.96
N ALA A 99 2.39 4.83 7.65
CA ALA A 99 2.52 4.56 9.08
C ALA A 99 1.44 5.27 9.92
N ASN A 100 1.04 6.48 9.50
CA ASN A 100 -0.01 7.27 10.15
C ASN A 100 -1.30 7.27 9.29
N SER A 101 -1.69 6.09 8.79
CA SER A 101 -2.95 5.93 8.06
C SER A 101 -4.13 6.40 8.93
N PRO A 102 -5.12 7.14 8.38
CA PRO A 102 -6.30 7.50 9.14
C PRO A 102 -7.05 6.22 9.51
N PHE A 103 -7.76 6.24 10.64
CA PHE A 103 -8.58 5.13 11.09
C PHE A 103 -10.02 5.37 10.63
N THR A 104 -10.37 4.85 9.44
CA THR A 104 -11.70 4.93 8.85
C THR A 104 -12.16 3.54 8.42
N ASP A 105 -13.46 3.35 8.20
CA ASP A 105 -13.98 2.05 7.72
C ASP A 105 -13.31 1.62 6.42
N ALA A 106 -13.00 2.59 5.54
CA ALA A 106 -12.26 2.36 4.31
C ALA A 106 -10.85 1.80 4.59
N THR A 107 -10.07 2.43 5.47
CA THR A 107 -8.70 1.98 5.73
C THR A 107 -8.65 0.67 6.50
N ILE A 108 -9.62 0.39 7.37
CA ILE A 108 -9.75 -0.91 8.05
C ILE A 108 -9.99 -2.01 7.01
N MET A 109 -10.98 -1.82 6.14
CA MET A 109 -11.32 -2.78 5.09
C MET A 109 -10.17 -2.97 4.10
N TRP A 110 -9.57 -1.88 3.62
CA TRP A 110 -8.42 -1.93 2.71
C TRP A 110 -7.21 -2.61 3.34
N SER A 111 -6.95 -2.38 4.63
CA SER A 111 -5.83 -3.02 5.33
C SER A 111 -6.03 -4.53 5.42
N ALA A 112 -7.22 -4.98 5.82
CA ALA A 112 -7.54 -6.40 5.89
C ALA A 112 -7.41 -7.07 4.50
N TRP A 113 -7.92 -6.41 3.46
CA TRP A 113 -7.80 -6.90 2.09
C TRP A 113 -6.35 -6.99 1.62
N TRP A 114 -5.53 -5.95 1.84
CA TRP A 114 -4.11 -5.98 1.46
C TRP A 114 -3.31 -7.03 2.20
N ILE A 115 -3.57 -7.24 3.50
CA ILE A 115 -2.93 -8.31 4.26
C ILE A 115 -3.23 -9.67 3.65
N SER A 116 -4.50 -9.95 3.32
CA SER A 116 -4.90 -11.19 2.64
C SER A 116 -4.18 -11.35 1.30
N LYS A 117 -4.20 -10.32 0.44
CA LYS A 117 -3.59 -10.40 -0.90
C LYS A 117 -2.07 -10.57 -0.87
N LEU A 118 -1.38 -9.87 0.02
CA LEU A 118 0.07 -10.02 0.14
C LEU A 118 0.46 -11.41 0.66
N ARG A 119 -0.31 -11.98 1.60
CA ARG A 119 -0.09 -13.36 2.09
C ARG A 119 -0.35 -14.41 1.02
N GLU A 120 -1.43 -14.26 0.26
CA GLU A 120 -1.75 -15.15 -0.88
C GLU A 120 -0.66 -15.10 -1.95
N ALA A 121 -0.14 -13.90 -2.20
CA ALA A 121 0.89 -13.69 -3.22
C ALA A 121 2.28 -14.16 -2.75
N ALA A 122 2.63 -14.04 -1.47
CA ALA A 122 3.95 -14.42 -0.95
C ALA A 122 3.85 -15.41 0.23
N PRO A 123 3.31 -16.63 0.02
CA PRO A 123 3.02 -17.57 1.10
C PRO A 123 4.28 -18.15 1.79
N HIS A 124 5.44 -18.03 1.15
CA HIS A 124 6.72 -18.50 1.70
C HIS A 124 7.33 -17.53 2.72
N ILE A 125 6.81 -16.30 2.81
CA ILE A 125 7.33 -15.28 3.69
C ILE A 125 6.58 -15.38 5.02
N LYS A 126 7.29 -15.87 6.05
CA LYS A 126 6.75 -16.03 7.39
C LYS A 126 6.68 -14.66 8.07
N THR A 127 5.49 -14.12 8.16
CA THR A 127 5.22 -12.84 8.84
C THR A 127 4.45 -13.03 10.13
N SER A 128 4.64 -12.10 11.06
CA SER A 128 3.90 -12.06 12.33
C SER A 128 2.38 -11.90 12.08
N LEU A 129 1.57 -12.39 13.03
CA LEU A 129 0.10 -12.32 12.96
C LEU A 129 -0.45 -10.89 13.17
N SER A 130 0.32 -9.96 13.76
CA SER A 130 -0.13 -8.58 14.07
C SER A 130 0.28 -7.54 13.03
N GLU A 131 0.60 -7.96 11.80
CA GLU A 131 1.27 -7.08 10.85
C GLU A 131 0.31 -6.14 10.10
N SER A 132 0.73 -4.87 10.02
CA SER A 132 0.18 -3.88 9.09
C SER A 132 0.49 -4.24 7.63
N PRO A 133 -0.26 -3.72 6.64
CA PRO A 133 0.10 -3.87 5.23
C PRO A 133 1.53 -3.41 4.91
N LEU A 134 1.99 -2.33 5.56
CA LEU A 134 3.35 -1.79 5.39
C LEU A 134 4.43 -2.75 5.86
N SER A 135 4.28 -3.33 7.05
CA SER A 135 5.27 -4.29 7.58
C SER A 135 5.37 -5.54 6.71
N LEU A 136 4.23 -6.07 6.26
CA LEU A 136 4.19 -7.24 5.39
C LEU A 136 4.85 -6.96 4.04
N LEU A 137 4.52 -5.83 3.39
CA LEU A 137 5.16 -5.43 2.14
C LEU A 137 6.66 -5.19 2.32
N THR A 138 7.08 -4.64 3.47
CA THR A 138 8.49 -4.43 3.81
C THR A 138 9.24 -5.75 3.96
N ALA A 139 8.65 -6.74 4.63
CA ALA A 139 9.21 -8.08 4.74
C ALA A 139 9.38 -8.73 3.36
N ILE A 140 8.34 -8.66 2.52
CA ILE A 140 8.37 -9.20 1.15
C ILE A 140 9.50 -8.60 0.32
N VAL A 141 9.64 -7.27 0.34
CA VAL A 141 10.70 -6.56 -0.38
C VAL A 141 12.08 -6.93 0.16
N SER A 142 12.24 -6.98 1.48
CA SER A 142 13.52 -7.27 2.12
C SER A 142 14.01 -8.68 1.79
N GLU A 143 13.15 -9.68 1.92
CA GLU A 143 13.48 -11.08 1.57
C GLU A 143 13.83 -11.23 0.09
N SER A 144 13.07 -10.56 -0.79
CA SER A 144 13.34 -10.60 -2.24
C SER A 144 14.68 -9.96 -2.60
N LEU A 145 15.03 -8.85 -1.94
CA LEU A 145 16.34 -8.22 -2.10
C LEU A 145 17.45 -9.14 -1.59
N ILE A 146 17.31 -9.76 -0.41
CA ILE A 146 18.29 -10.70 0.13
C ILE A 146 18.52 -11.88 -0.83
N ALA A 147 17.43 -12.49 -1.32
CA ALA A 147 17.51 -13.60 -2.27
C ALA A 147 18.25 -13.21 -3.57
N SER A 148 18.02 -12.00 -4.07
CA SER A 148 18.71 -11.49 -5.25
C SER A 148 20.22 -11.31 -5.03
N HIS A 149 20.63 -10.83 -3.85
CA HIS A 149 22.05 -10.68 -3.50
C HIS A 149 22.74 -12.04 -3.29
N ALA A 150 22.06 -13.00 -2.64
CA ALA A 150 22.60 -14.35 -2.45
C ALA A 150 22.89 -15.03 -3.79
N ASN A 151 21.97 -14.95 -4.75
CA ASN A 151 22.15 -15.50 -6.09
C ASN A 151 23.35 -14.89 -6.83
N LEU A 152 23.62 -13.59 -6.64
CA LEU A 152 24.81 -12.95 -7.20
C LEU A 152 26.10 -13.48 -6.55
N MET A 153 26.12 -13.64 -5.23
CA MET A 153 27.29 -14.16 -4.52
C MET A 153 27.65 -15.60 -4.92
N PHE A 154 26.67 -16.47 -5.12
CA PHE A 154 26.90 -17.85 -5.56
C PHE A 154 27.46 -17.94 -6.99
N ILE A 155 27.11 -17.00 -7.88
CA ILE A 155 27.64 -16.98 -9.26
C ILE A 155 29.10 -16.48 -9.30
N THR A 156 29.52 -15.70 -8.31
CA THR A 156 30.88 -15.16 -8.21
C THR A 156 31.90 -16.03 -7.47
N GLN A 157 31.55 -17.23 -7.02
CA GLN A 157 32.55 -18.19 -6.52
C GLN A 157 33.18 -18.94 -7.71
N PRO A 158 34.42 -18.63 -8.15
CA PRO A 158 35.15 -19.56 -8.99
C PRO A 158 35.36 -20.83 -8.19
N HIS A 159 34.89 -21.95 -8.73
CA HIS A 159 35.29 -23.28 -8.31
C HIS A 159 36.82 -23.35 -8.32
N LEU A 160 37.45 -23.19 -7.16
CA LEU A 160 38.82 -23.64 -6.94
C LEU A 160 38.77 -25.16 -6.87
N ILE A 161 38.79 -25.79 -8.05
CA ILE A 161 39.26 -27.16 -8.19
C ILE A 161 40.77 -27.09 -7.95
N ILE A 162 41.18 -27.23 -6.69
CA ILE A 162 42.56 -27.58 -6.38
C ILE A 162 42.63 -29.11 -6.49
N SER A 163 43.00 -29.58 -7.68
CA SER A 163 43.60 -30.90 -7.85
C SER A 163 45.11 -30.74 -7.68
N CYS A 164 45.65 -31.26 -6.58
CA CYS A 164 46.99 -31.83 -6.44
C CYS A 164 47.00 -32.70 -5.18
#